data_AF-A0AAU6EYB1-F1
#
_entry.id   AF-A0AAU6EYB1-F1
#
_cell.length_a   1.000
_cell.length_b   1.000
_cell.length_c   1.000
_cell.angle_alpha   90.00
_cell.angle_beta   90.00
_cell.angle_gamma   90.00
#
_symmetry.space_group_name_H-M   'P 1'
#
loop_
_entity.id
_entity.type
_entity.pdbx_description
1 polymer ?
#
loop_
_entity_poly.entity_id
_entity_poly.type
_entity_poly.pdbx_seq_one_letter_code
_entity_poly.pdbx_strand_id
1 'polypeptide(L)'
;MPSRISDIDFTFGQEVTVRAVVEALAGAGWSLKEPLGLSYMVSIDDAYDWEFADIEAADKVLALLDAPENFKREVGICVHHEEAETGGSLLFQAGRTECAFIPNINGRSPAADRPSTDASWYVQALVNPLLPIGLHSYEPGDIGF
;
A
#
# COMPACT_ATOMS: atom_id res chain seq x y z
N MET A 1 -5.56 25.37 7.08
CA MET A 1 -6.40 24.61 6.13
C MET A 1 -5.90 23.18 6.18
N PRO A 2 -6.74 22.15 6.33
CA PRO A 2 -6.23 20.79 6.39
C PRO A 2 -5.74 20.40 5.00
N SER A 3 -4.44 20.11 4.88
CA SER A 3 -3.87 19.47 3.69
C SER A 3 -4.57 18.12 3.50
N ARG A 4 -5.08 17.89 2.29
CA ARG A 4 -5.56 16.57 1.91
C ARG A 4 -4.36 15.87 1.31
N ILE A 5 -3.75 14.97 2.09
CA ILE A 5 -2.80 14.03 1.53
C ILE A 5 -3.53 13.18 0.49
N SER A 6 -3.04 13.18 -0.75
CA SER A 6 -3.53 12.27 -1.81
C SER A 6 -2.89 10.90 -1.71
N ASP A 7 -1.64 10.86 -1.27
CA ASP A 7 -0.78 9.68 -1.27
C ASP A 7 0.45 9.90 -0.36
N ILE A 8 1.16 8.83 -0.03
CA ILE A 8 2.42 8.88 0.71
C ILE A 8 3.45 8.14 -0.13
N ASP A 9 4.45 8.85 -0.60
CA ASP A 9 5.56 8.26 -1.35
C ASP A 9 6.62 7.74 -0.40
N PHE A 10 7.13 6.55 -0.69
CA PHE A 10 8.20 5.87 0.03
C PHE A 10 9.37 5.62 -0.90
N THR A 11 10.58 5.95 -0.46
CA THR A 11 11.83 5.60 -1.13
C THR A 11 12.63 4.64 -0.26
N PHE A 12 13.05 3.52 -0.84
CA PHE A 12 13.88 2.51 -0.20
C PHE A 12 15.34 2.66 -0.66
N GLY A 13 16.28 2.40 0.25
CA GLY A 13 17.71 2.47 -0.07
C GLY A 13 18.21 1.34 -0.98
N GLN A 14 17.38 0.32 -1.20
CA GLN A 14 17.62 -0.82 -2.07
C GLN A 14 16.29 -1.33 -2.62
N GLU A 15 16.37 -2.19 -3.63
CA GLU A 15 15.22 -2.89 -4.20
C GLU A 15 14.50 -3.71 -3.12
N VAL A 16 13.17 -3.54 -3.00
CA VAL A 16 12.32 -4.32 -2.10
C VAL A 16 11.38 -5.24 -2.87
N THR A 17 10.93 -6.32 -2.23
CA THR A 17 9.84 -7.13 -2.77
C THR A 17 8.50 -6.64 -2.22
N VAL A 18 7.44 -6.82 -2.99
CA VAL A 18 6.06 -6.57 -2.52
C VAL A 18 5.78 -7.40 -1.29
N ARG A 19 6.21 -8.67 -1.30
CA ARG A 19 6.13 -9.55 -0.13
C ARG A 19 6.80 -8.95 1.11
N ALA A 20 8.04 -8.45 1.01
CA ALA A 20 8.75 -7.91 2.16
C ALA A 20 8.03 -6.70 2.76
N VAL A 21 7.48 -5.82 1.91
CA VAL A 21 6.66 -4.69 2.35
C VAL A 21 5.38 -5.16 3.05
N VAL A 22 4.63 -6.07 2.44
CA VAL A 22 3.38 -6.59 3.02
C VAL A 22 3.62 -7.32 4.35
N GLU A 23 4.67 -8.14 4.43
CA GLU A 23 5.03 -8.86 5.66
C GLU A 23 5.46 -7.90 6.77
N ALA A 24 6.19 -6.82 6.43
CA ALA A 24 6.56 -5.79 7.39
C ALA A 24 5.32 -5.05 7.93
N LEU A 25 4.37 -4.71 7.06
CA LEU A 25 3.12 -4.07 7.43
C LEU A 25 2.20 -5.00 8.24
N ALA A 26 2.23 -6.32 7.99
CA ALA A 26 1.41 -7.28 8.73
C ALA A 26 1.68 -7.26 10.24
N GLY A 27 2.94 -7.05 10.63
CA GLY A 27 3.32 -6.88 12.04
C GLY A 27 2.70 -5.63 12.71
N ALA A 28 2.17 -4.69 11.92
CA ALA A 28 1.56 -3.45 12.38
C ALA A 28 0.03 -3.42 12.22
N GLY A 29 -0.61 -4.59 11.95
CA GLY A 29 -2.07 -4.70 11.86
C GLY A 29 -2.66 -4.53 10.45
N TRP A 30 -1.81 -4.44 9.43
CA TRP A 30 -2.24 -4.45 8.03
C TRP A 30 -2.44 -5.88 7.52
N SER A 31 -3.36 -6.07 6.59
CA SER A 31 -3.62 -7.36 5.96
C SER A 31 -3.98 -7.18 4.49
N LEU A 32 -3.81 -8.23 3.70
CA LEU A 32 -4.30 -8.29 2.31
C LEU A 32 -5.79 -8.61 2.24
N LYS A 33 -6.43 -8.83 3.39
CA LYS A 33 -7.81 -9.28 3.46
C LYS A 33 -8.73 -8.08 3.45
N GLU A 34 -9.21 -7.72 2.28
CA GLU A 34 -10.33 -6.81 2.13
C GLU A 34 -11.65 -7.59 2.27
N PRO A 35 -12.79 -6.90 2.52
CA PRO A 35 -14.09 -7.57 2.65
C PRO A 35 -14.48 -8.46 1.46
N LEU A 36 -13.90 -8.23 0.28
CA LEU A 36 -14.19 -8.93 -0.97
C LEU A 36 -13.03 -9.79 -1.50
N GLY A 37 -11.96 -10.00 -0.73
CA GLY A 37 -10.77 -10.74 -1.16
C GLY A 37 -9.52 -9.87 -1.18
N LEU A 38 -8.60 -10.13 -2.10
CA LEU A 38 -7.40 -9.32 -2.31
C LEU A 38 -7.45 -8.68 -3.71
N SER A 39 -7.09 -7.41 -3.78
CA SER A 39 -6.92 -6.68 -5.05
C SER A 39 -5.45 -6.45 -5.37
N TYR A 40 -5.06 -6.70 -6.62
CA TYR A 40 -3.70 -6.50 -7.12
C TYR A 40 -3.69 -6.01 -8.56
N MET A 41 -2.53 -5.61 -9.04
CA MET A 41 -2.36 -5.14 -10.42
C MET A 41 -0.92 -5.37 -10.88
N VAL A 42 -0.76 -5.71 -12.15
CA VAL A 42 0.53 -5.67 -12.87
C VAL A 42 0.31 -4.78 -14.09
N SER A 43 1.06 -3.70 -14.20
CA SER A 43 0.96 -2.79 -15.35
C SER A 43 1.39 -3.51 -16.64
N ILE A 44 0.52 -3.48 -17.65
CA ILE A 44 0.76 -4.03 -18.98
C ILE A 44 0.39 -2.95 -20.00
N ASP A 45 1.31 -2.59 -20.88
CA ASP A 45 1.11 -1.57 -21.93
C ASP A 45 0.52 -0.23 -21.38
N ASP A 46 1.06 0.22 -20.25
CA ASP A 46 0.65 1.43 -19.51
C ASP A 46 -0.81 1.43 -19.01
N ALA A 47 -1.45 0.25 -18.96
CA ALA A 47 -2.78 0.07 -18.37
C ALA A 47 -2.69 -0.39 -16.91
N TYR A 48 -3.51 0.23 -16.06
CA TYR A 48 -3.65 -0.07 -14.63
C TYR A 48 -4.91 -0.89 -14.35
N ASP A 49 -4.95 -2.09 -14.91
CA ASP A 49 -6.08 -3.00 -14.75
C ASP A 49 -5.94 -3.78 -13.42
N TRP A 50 -6.85 -3.51 -12.49
CA TRP A 50 -6.91 -4.19 -11.21
C TRP A 50 -7.63 -5.53 -11.32
N GLU A 51 -7.02 -6.56 -10.75
CA GLU A 51 -7.54 -7.91 -10.64
C GLU A 51 -7.94 -8.22 -9.20
N PHE A 52 -8.84 -9.19 -9.05
CA PHE A 52 -9.33 -9.68 -7.77
C PHE A 52 -9.03 -11.17 -7.63
N ALA A 53 -8.60 -11.58 -6.44
CA ALA A 53 -8.44 -12.98 -6.08
C ALA A 53 -8.93 -13.28 -4.66
N ASP A 54 -9.20 -14.54 -4.38
CA ASP A 54 -9.49 -15.01 -3.04
C ASP A 54 -8.24 -14.91 -2.15
N ILE A 55 -8.44 -14.70 -0.84
CA ILE A 55 -7.32 -14.53 0.11
C ILE A 55 -6.41 -15.76 0.18
N GLU A 56 -6.94 -16.95 -0.11
CA GLU A 56 -6.20 -18.20 -0.22
C GLU A 56 -5.16 -18.19 -1.36
N ALA A 57 -5.29 -17.26 -2.32
CA ALA A 57 -4.33 -17.07 -3.40
C ALA A 57 -3.21 -16.07 -3.06
N ALA A 58 -3.18 -15.48 -1.86
CA ALA A 58 -2.23 -14.43 -1.48
C ALA A 58 -0.77 -14.79 -1.79
N ASP A 59 -0.31 -15.99 -1.44
CA ASP A 59 1.06 -16.41 -1.72
C ASP A 59 1.39 -16.48 -3.21
N LYS A 60 0.42 -16.90 -4.03
CA LYS A 60 0.57 -16.96 -5.48
C LYS A 60 0.61 -15.55 -6.08
N VAL A 61 -0.22 -14.65 -5.57
CA VAL A 61 -0.25 -13.26 -6.01
C VAL A 61 1.05 -12.55 -5.63
N LEU A 62 1.50 -12.66 -4.39
CA LEU A 62 2.80 -12.09 -3.99
C LEU A 62 3.96 -12.65 -4.84
N ALA A 63 3.97 -13.96 -5.11
CA ALA A 63 4.97 -14.56 -5.99
C ALA A 63 4.89 -14.04 -7.44
N LEU A 64 3.68 -13.76 -7.94
CA LEU A 64 3.48 -13.14 -9.25
C LEU A 64 4.00 -11.70 -9.28
N LEU A 65 3.68 -10.88 -8.29
CA LEU A 65 4.11 -9.46 -8.24
C LEU A 65 5.64 -9.32 -8.10
N ASP A 66 6.27 -10.28 -7.40
CA ASP A 66 7.71 -10.37 -7.20
C ASP A 66 8.45 -11.15 -8.30
N ALA A 67 7.73 -11.66 -9.31
CA ALA A 67 8.34 -12.42 -10.39
C ALA A 67 9.35 -11.54 -11.17
N PRO A 68 10.53 -12.06 -11.56
CA PRO A 68 11.56 -11.27 -12.25
C PRO A 68 11.09 -10.54 -13.51
N GLU A 69 10.14 -11.12 -14.25
CA GLU A 69 9.50 -10.52 -15.42
C GLU A 69 8.67 -9.27 -15.10
N ASN A 70 8.15 -9.16 -13.87
CA ASN A 70 7.32 -8.05 -13.41
C ASN A 70 8.13 -6.99 -12.65
N PHE A 71 9.41 -7.24 -12.35
CA PHE A 71 10.27 -6.32 -11.63
C PHE A 71 10.48 -4.98 -12.37
N LYS A 72 10.44 -5.01 -13.71
CA LYS A 72 10.54 -3.82 -14.58
C LYS A 72 9.18 -3.16 -14.85
N ARG A 73 8.12 -3.67 -14.25
CA ARG A 73 6.75 -3.16 -14.42
C ARG A 73 6.31 -2.52 -13.12
N GLU A 74 5.40 -1.57 -13.22
CA GLU A 74 4.67 -1.10 -12.05
C GLU A 74 3.71 -2.21 -11.59
N VAL A 75 3.58 -2.38 -10.28
CA VAL A 75 2.65 -3.35 -9.69
C VAL A 75 1.92 -2.74 -8.52
N GLY A 76 0.70 -3.21 -8.26
CA GLY A 76 -0.14 -2.73 -7.19
C GLY A 76 -0.66 -3.86 -6.31
N ILE A 77 -0.87 -3.57 -5.02
CA ILE A 77 -1.62 -4.43 -4.12
C ILE A 77 -2.35 -3.61 -3.06
N CYS A 78 -3.58 -3.99 -2.73
CA CYS A 78 -4.34 -3.34 -1.66
C CYS A 78 -4.00 -3.92 -0.29
N VAL A 79 -3.97 -3.05 0.71
CA VAL A 79 -3.81 -3.42 2.13
C VAL A 79 -4.91 -2.76 2.98
N HIS A 80 -5.34 -3.48 4.00
CA HIS A 80 -6.38 -3.06 4.92
C HIS A 80 -5.90 -3.18 6.37
N HIS A 81 -6.12 -2.16 7.17
CA HIS A 81 -5.86 -2.17 8.60
C HIS A 81 -7.14 -2.52 9.35
N GLU A 82 -7.21 -3.74 9.91
CA GLU A 82 -8.46 -4.31 10.45
C GLU A 82 -9.02 -3.48 11.63
N GLU A 83 -8.19 -3.12 12.60
CA GLU A 83 -8.68 -2.38 13.79
C GLU A 83 -9.14 -0.95 13.47
N ALA A 84 -8.45 -0.30 12.53
CA ALA A 84 -8.71 1.06 12.11
C ALA A 84 -9.81 1.15 11.02
N GLU A 85 -10.26 0.00 10.49
CA GLU A 85 -11.26 -0.13 9.43
C GLU A 85 -10.96 0.79 8.24
N THR A 86 -9.69 0.83 7.84
CA THR A 86 -9.21 1.67 6.75
C THR A 86 -8.19 0.93 5.91
N GLY A 87 -7.89 1.43 4.71
CA GLY A 87 -6.93 0.78 3.83
C GLY A 87 -6.39 1.73 2.78
N GLY A 88 -5.77 1.14 1.78
CA GLY A 88 -5.26 1.85 0.62
C GLY A 88 -4.56 0.91 -0.34
N SER A 89 -4.10 1.48 -1.44
CA SER A 89 -3.34 0.79 -2.47
C SER A 89 -1.86 1.10 -2.31
N LEU A 90 -1.01 0.08 -2.27
CA LEU A 90 0.43 0.19 -2.48
C LEU A 90 0.72 0.05 -3.96
N LEU A 91 1.38 1.05 -4.55
CA LEU A 91 1.83 1.05 -5.94
C LEU A 91 3.34 1.07 -5.96
N PHE A 92 3.96 0.05 -6.53
CA PHE A 92 5.40 -0.11 -6.61
C PHE A 92 5.88 0.27 -8.00
N GLN A 93 6.85 1.19 -8.05
CA GLN A 93 7.47 1.59 -9.30
C GLN A 93 8.34 0.47 -9.88
N ALA A 94 8.64 0.56 -11.17
CA ALA A 94 9.63 -0.30 -11.81
C ALA A 94 10.99 -0.17 -11.09
N GLY A 95 11.68 -1.29 -10.87
CA GLY A 95 12.94 -1.29 -10.12
C GLY A 95 12.78 -1.31 -8.59
N ARG A 96 11.55 -1.23 -8.07
CA ARG A 96 11.22 -1.50 -6.65
C ARG A 96 12.02 -0.73 -5.60
N THR A 97 12.46 0.49 -5.91
CA THR A 97 13.05 1.41 -4.93
C THR A 97 12.06 2.47 -4.48
N GLU A 98 10.91 2.58 -5.14
CA GLU A 98 9.87 3.55 -4.85
C GLU A 98 8.51 2.86 -4.73
N CYS A 99 7.72 3.27 -3.75
CA CYS A 99 6.35 2.80 -3.54
C CYS A 99 5.46 3.95 -3.06
N ALA A 100 4.32 4.17 -3.71
CA ALA A 100 3.30 5.10 -3.25
C ALA A 100 2.20 4.35 -2.49
N PHE A 101 1.72 4.92 -1.39
CA PHE A 101 0.50 4.47 -0.71
C PHE A 101 -0.62 5.47 -0.91
N ILE A 102 -1.71 5.03 -1.53
CA ILE A 102 -2.90 5.84 -1.78
C ILE A 102 -3.98 5.41 -0.78
N PRO A 103 -4.31 6.23 0.24
CA PRO A 103 -5.34 5.89 1.21
C PRO A 103 -6.72 5.80 0.57
N ASN A 104 -7.53 4.83 0.99
CA ASN A 104 -8.95 4.74 0.63
C ASN A 104 -9.76 5.76 1.45
N ILE A 105 -9.74 7.03 1.03
CA ILE A 105 -10.36 8.15 1.76
C ILE A 105 -11.91 8.03 1.85
N ASN A 106 -12.54 7.17 1.04
CA ASN A 106 -14.00 7.03 0.95
C ASN A 106 -14.65 5.99 1.90
N GLY A 107 -13.92 5.41 2.86
CA GLY A 107 -14.39 4.24 3.61
C GLY A 107 -15.18 4.46 4.91
N ARG A 108 -15.25 5.68 5.48
CA ARG A 108 -15.86 5.82 6.82
C ARG A 108 -17.38 5.98 6.79
N SER A 109 -18.05 5.07 7.50
CA SER A 109 -19.35 5.37 8.10
C SER A 109 -19.15 6.41 9.22
N PRO A 110 -19.97 7.47 9.32
CA PRO A 110 -19.82 8.57 10.27
C PRO A 110 -20.16 8.21 11.73
N ALA A 111 -19.75 7.03 12.20
CA ALA A 111 -19.86 6.67 13.61
C ALA A 111 -18.81 7.48 14.42
N ALA A 112 -19.31 8.25 15.37
CA ALA A 112 -18.63 9.39 15.99
C ALA A 112 -17.61 9.05 17.10
N ASP A 113 -17.17 7.80 17.23
CA ASP A 113 -16.46 7.31 18.42
C ASP A 113 -15.03 6.81 18.17
N ARG A 114 -14.52 6.78 16.92
CA ARG A 114 -13.13 6.37 16.63
C ARG A 114 -12.22 7.55 16.26
N PRO A 115 -10.96 7.59 16.76
CA PRO A 115 -9.99 8.64 16.41
C PRO A 115 -9.85 8.76 14.88
N SER A 116 -9.67 9.98 14.37
CA SER A 116 -9.47 10.22 12.94
C SER A 116 -8.19 9.55 12.46
N THR A 117 -8.29 8.70 11.43
CA THR A 117 -7.14 8.25 10.64
C THR A 117 -6.77 9.37 9.67
N ASP A 118 -6.17 10.42 10.21
CA ASP A 118 -5.67 11.53 9.41
C ASP A 118 -4.34 11.14 8.73
N ALA A 119 -3.85 12.07 7.92
CA ALA A 119 -2.53 12.06 7.32
C ALA A 119 -1.40 11.55 8.25
N SER A 120 -1.35 12.07 9.48
CA SER A 120 -0.28 11.75 10.42
C SER A 120 -0.40 10.33 10.96
N TRP A 121 -1.62 9.84 11.13
CA TRP A 121 -1.85 8.44 11.51
C TRP A 121 -1.32 7.48 10.44
N TYR A 122 -1.63 7.69 9.15
CA TYR A 122 -1.14 6.82 8.08
C TYR A 122 0.38 6.81 8.00
N VAL A 123 1.01 7.99 8.08
CA VAL A 123 2.47 8.10 8.12
C VAL A 123 3.04 7.28 9.27
N GLN A 124 2.51 7.39 10.49
CA GLN A 124 3.02 6.62 11.63
C GLN A 124 2.78 5.11 11.49
N ALA A 125 1.62 4.72 10.97
CA ALA A 125 1.22 3.32 10.80
C ALA A 125 1.99 2.61 9.67
N LEU A 126 2.53 3.35 8.70
CA LEU A 126 3.28 2.83 7.56
C LEU A 126 4.79 2.99 7.72
N VAL A 127 5.29 4.15 8.17
CA VAL A 127 6.74 4.41 8.20
C VAL A 127 7.46 3.48 9.17
N ASN A 128 6.97 3.35 10.40
CA ASN A 128 7.62 2.55 11.44
C ASN A 128 7.88 1.09 11.02
N PRO A 129 6.89 0.34 10.48
CA PRO A 129 7.14 -1.02 10.01
C PRO A 129 8.05 -1.11 8.79
N LEU A 130 8.18 -0.04 7.97
CA LEU A 130 9.02 -0.06 6.77
C LEU A 130 10.50 0.32 7.03
N LEU A 131 10.80 0.98 8.15
CA LEU A 131 12.19 1.32 8.52
C LEU A 131 13.13 0.09 8.54
N PRO A 132 12.77 -1.06 9.15
CA PRO A 132 13.65 -2.23 9.21
C PRO A 132 13.98 -2.85 7.85
N ILE A 133 13.14 -2.66 6.83
CA ILE A 133 13.35 -3.19 5.48
C ILE A 133 14.07 -2.20 4.56
N GLY A 134 14.55 -1.08 5.11
CA GLY A 134 15.39 -0.13 4.39
C GLY A 134 14.66 1.07 3.80
N LEU A 135 13.51 1.45 4.36
CA LEU A 135 12.90 2.75 4.05
C LEU A 135 13.93 3.87 4.34
N HIS A 136 14.24 4.65 3.31
CA HIS A 136 15.21 5.73 3.35
C HIS A 136 14.57 7.09 3.58
N SER A 137 13.48 7.37 2.86
CA SER A 137 12.71 8.60 2.96
C SER A 137 11.23 8.35 2.68
N TYR A 138 10.38 9.27 3.14
CA TYR A 138 8.97 9.30 2.78
C TYR A 138 8.52 10.75 2.58
N GLU A 139 7.60 10.97 1.66
CA GLU A 139 7.06 12.29 1.32
C GLU A 139 5.52 12.22 1.27
N PRO A 140 4.82 13.00 2.12
CA PRO A 140 3.39 13.21 1.96
C PRO A 140 3.08 13.94 0.64
N GLY A 141 2.36 13.30 -0.28
CA GLY A 141 1.83 13.93 -1.48
C GLY A 141 0.68 14.89 -1.13
N ASP A 142 0.75 16.13 -1.61
CA ASP A 142 -0.28 17.15 -1.40
C ASP A 142 -1.14 17.31 -2.66
N ILE A 143 -2.47 17.44 -2.49
CA ILE A 143 -3.34 17.85 -3.59
C ILE A 143 -3.07 19.32 -3.90
N GLY A 144 -2.33 19.60 -4.98
CA GLY A 144 -2.28 20.92 -5.59
C GLY A 144 -3.68 21.30 -6.10
N PHE A 145 -4.29 22.32 -5.51
CA PHE A 145 -5.55 22.92 -5.97
C PHE A 145 -5.36 23.77 -7.22
#